data_AF-A0A958C169-F1
#
_entry.id   AF-A0A958C169-F1
#
_cell.length_a   1.000
_cell.length_b   1.000
_cell.length_c   1.000
_cell.angle_alpha   90.00
_cell.angle_beta   90.00
_cell.angle_gamma   90.00
#
_symmetry.space_group_name_H-M   'P 1'
#
loop_
_entity.id
_entity.type
_entity.pdbx_description
1 polymer ?
#
loop_
_entity_poly.entity_id
_entity_poly.type
_entity_poly.pdbx_seq_one_letter_code
_entity_poly.pdbx_strand_id
1 'polypeptide(L)'
;FPGRDQSFLLGAVGMAPTPELHARVVAFSNTFKRALQPHISGLYVNFVEGQEAREAAADSYPPETLQRLAALKAQYDPDHLLDYSYQF
;
A
#
# COMPACT_ATOMS: atom_id res chain seq x y z
N PHE A 1 -8.65 7.09 7.61
CA PHE A 1 -7.27 7.32 7.16
C PHE A 1 -6.33 7.03 8.33
N PRO A 2 -5.55 5.94 8.28
CA PRO A 2 -4.54 5.60 9.29
C PRO A 2 -3.35 6.58 9.25
N GLY A 3 -2.57 6.64 10.33
CA GLY A 3 -1.34 7.46 10.39
C GLY A 3 -1.54 8.97 10.59
N ARG A 4 -2.67 9.41 11.16
CA ARG A 4 -2.97 10.84 11.40
C ARG A 4 -2.11 11.49 12.49
N ASP A 5 -1.53 10.68 13.34
CA ASP A 5 -0.63 11.04 14.42
C ASP A 5 0.84 11.11 13.96
N GLN A 6 1.14 10.69 12.73
CA GLN A 6 2.47 10.76 12.14
C GLN A 6 2.78 12.16 11.61
N SER A 7 3.98 12.65 11.90
CA SER A 7 4.43 13.98 11.48
C SER A 7 5.11 14.00 10.10
N PHE A 8 5.46 12.83 9.56
CA PHE A 8 6.21 12.70 8.31
C PHE A 8 5.54 11.72 7.36
N LEU A 9 5.59 12.05 6.07
CA LEU A 9 5.17 11.19 4.98
C LEU A 9 6.31 11.13 3.94
N LEU A 10 6.74 9.92 3.59
CA LEU A 10 7.79 9.69 2.62
C LEU A 10 7.22 9.15 1.32
N GLY A 11 7.31 9.93 0.24
CA GLY A 11 7.09 9.47 -1.12
C GLY A 11 8.42 9.19 -1.81
N ALA A 12 8.63 7.95 -2.27
CA ALA A 12 9.80 7.57 -3.06
C ALA A 12 9.34 7.20 -4.48
N VAL A 13 9.60 8.10 -5.44
CA VAL A 13 9.12 7.98 -6.82
C VAL A 13 10.31 7.94 -7.77
N GLY A 14 10.32 6.98 -8.70
CA GLY A 14 11.35 6.86 -9.74
C GLY A 14 10.72 6.80 -11.13
N MET A 15 11.19 7.61 -12.06
CA MET A 15 10.77 7.55 -13.46
C MET A 15 11.70 6.62 -14.24
N ALA A 16 11.13 5.60 -14.87
CA ALA A 16 11.88 4.57 -15.59
C ALA A 16 11.25 4.28 -16.96
N PRO A 17 11.62 5.04 -18.01
CA PRO A 17 10.96 4.96 -19.31
C PRO A 17 11.31 3.70 -20.14
N THR A 18 12.30 2.93 -19.70
CA THR A 18 12.76 1.69 -20.36
C THR A 18 12.70 0.52 -19.39
N PRO A 19 12.49 -0.72 -19.86
CA PRO A 19 12.46 -1.91 -19.00
C PRO A 19 13.72 -2.09 -18.13
N GLU A 20 14.90 -1.77 -18.65
CA GLU A 20 16.17 -1.92 -17.94
C GLU A 20 16.26 -0.93 -16.77
N LEU A 21 15.89 0.33 -17.00
CA LEU A 21 15.77 1.33 -15.95
C LEU A 21 14.69 0.97 -14.94
N HIS A 22 13.59 0.36 -15.38
CA HIS A 22 12.51 -0.06 -14.47
C HIS A 22 13.02 -1.11 -13.49
N ALA A 23 13.72 -2.14 -13.99
CA ALA A 23 14.33 -3.15 -13.13
C ALA A 23 15.31 -2.55 -12.11
N ARG A 24 16.10 -1.55 -12.52
CA ARG A 24 17.04 -0.86 -11.63
C ARG A 24 16.33 -0.02 -10.56
N VAL A 25 15.27 0.71 -10.94
CA VAL A 25 14.47 1.50 -10.00
C VAL A 25 13.80 0.59 -8.98
N VAL A 26 13.18 -0.52 -9.42
CA VAL A 26 12.56 -1.50 -8.50
C VAL A 26 13.59 -2.07 -7.52
N ALA A 27 14.76 -2.50 -8.01
CA ALA A 27 15.80 -3.06 -7.14
C ALA A 27 16.32 -2.05 -6.10
N PHE A 28 16.50 -0.80 -6.51
CA PHE A 28 16.89 0.29 -5.61
C PHE A 28 15.80 0.58 -4.58
N SER A 29 14.55 0.75 -5.01
CA SER A 29 13.40 1.01 -4.13
C SER A 29 13.23 -0.07 -3.07
N ASN A 30 13.38 -1.34 -3.43
CA ASN A 30 13.32 -2.45 -2.46
C ASN A 30 14.44 -2.39 -1.42
N THR A 31 15.65 -1.99 -1.82
CA THR A 31 16.79 -1.84 -0.91
C THR A 31 16.61 -0.63 0.01
N PHE A 32 16.16 0.49 -0.55
CA PHE A 32 15.84 1.71 0.18
C PHE A 32 14.73 1.48 1.22
N LYS A 33 13.63 0.81 0.85
CA LYS A 33 12.54 0.44 1.76
C LYS A 33 13.02 -0.43 2.92
N ARG A 34 13.83 -1.46 2.66
CA ARG A 34 14.41 -2.32 3.72
C ARG A 34 15.28 -1.53 4.69
N ALA A 35 16.11 -0.60 4.20
CA ALA A 35 16.96 0.22 5.05
C ALA A 35 16.16 1.13 5.98
N LEU A 36 14.97 1.58 5.54
CA LEU A 36 14.10 2.45 6.31
C LEU A 36 13.08 1.72 7.18
N GLN A 37 12.93 0.40 7.05
CA GLN A 37 11.89 -0.38 7.75
C GLN A 37 11.82 -0.08 9.27
N PRO A 38 12.93 0.07 10.02
CA PRO A 38 12.88 0.38 11.46
C PRO A 38 12.31 1.77 11.79
N HIS A 39 12.22 2.66 10.80
CA HIS A 39 11.77 4.04 10.93
C HIS A 39 10.39 4.29 10.28
N ILE A 40 9.81 3.27 9.65
CA ILE A 40 8.51 3.36 8.96
C ILE A 40 7.43 2.83 9.90
N SER A 41 6.49 3.68 10.29
CA SER A 41 5.32 3.33 11.09
C SER A 41 4.06 3.48 10.25
N GLY A 42 3.80 2.48 9.41
CA GLY A 42 2.61 2.39 8.58
C GLY A 42 2.84 2.74 7.11
N LEU A 43 1.76 2.69 6.35
CA LEU A 43 1.79 2.81 4.90
C LEU A 43 0.66 3.71 4.42
N TYR A 44 0.97 4.58 3.46
CA TYR A 44 -0.07 5.30 2.74
C TYR A 44 -0.44 4.53 1.49
N VAL A 45 -1.62 3.91 1.51
CA VAL A 45 -2.08 3.01 0.45
C VAL A 45 -2.07 3.63 -0.95
N ASN A 46 -2.25 4.96 -1.07
CA ASN A 46 -2.19 5.67 -2.35
C ASN A 46 -0.77 5.77 -2.94
N PHE A 47 0.28 5.44 -2.18
CA PHE A 47 1.68 5.48 -2.63
C PHE A 47 2.25 4.10 -2.93
N VAL A 48 1.40 3.07 -2.92
CA VAL A 48 1.81 1.70 -3.17
C VAL A 48 1.20 1.23 -4.47
N GLU A 49 2.00 0.50 -5.24
CA GLU A 49 1.63 0.05 -6.58
C GLU A 49 1.71 -1.48 -6.67
N GLY A 50 0.99 -2.05 -7.63
CA GLY A 50 1.06 -3.46 -7.97
C GLY A 50 0.63 -4.40 -6.83
N GLN A 51 1.34 -5.52 -6.70
CA GLN A 51 0.99 -6.58 -5.75
C GLN A 51 1.14 -6.13 -4.29
N GLU A 52 2.12 -5.27 -4.00
CA GLU A 52 2.34 -4.70 -2.67
C GLU A 52 1.11 -3.89 -2.21
N ALA A 53 0.41 -3.22 -3.12
CA ALA A 53 -0.80 -2.46 -2.77
C ALA A 53 -1.95 -3.35 -2.34
N ARG A 54 -2.08 -4.54 -2.97
CA ARG A 54 -3.14 -5.50 -2.65
C ARG A 54 -2.93 -6.14 -1.30
N GLU A 55 -1.69 -6.54 -1.01
CA GLU A 55 -1.32 -7.24 0.22
C GLU A 55 -1.20 -6.28 1.41
N ALA A 56 -0.59 -5.10 1.20
CA ALA A 56 -0.30 -4.19 2.29
C ALA A 56 -1.53 -3.41 2.79
N ALA A 57 -2.67 -3.45 2.09
CA ALA A 57 -3.91 -2.86 2.59
C ALA A 57 -4.37 -3.50 3.90
N ALA A 58 -4.24 -4.82 4.02
CA ALA A 58 -4.52 -5.56 5.25
C ALA A 58 -3.58 -5.13 6.39
N ASP A 59 -2.33 -4.79 6.09
CA ASP A 59 -1.35 -4.37 7.10
C ASP A 59 -1.42 -2.87 7.43
N SER A 60 -2.12 -2.08 6.61
CA SER A 60 -2.18 -0.61 6.74
C SER A 60 -3.28 -0.11 7.67
N TYR A 61 -4.35 -0.87 7.84
CA TYR A 61 -5.50 -0.47 8.64
C TYR A 61 -5.49 -1.16 10.02
N PRO A 62 -5.91 -0.47 11.09
CA PRO A 62 -6.18 -1.13 12.37
C PRO A 62 -7.18 -2.28 12.20
N PRO A 63 -7.06 -3.38 12.96
CA PRO A 63 -7.93 -4.55 12.83
C PRO A 63 -9.43 -4.21 12.88
N GLU A 64 -9.85 -3.29 13.75
CA GLU A 64 -11.26 -2.87 13.84
C GLU A 64 -11.74 -2.15 12.57
N THR A 65 -10.83 -1.44 11.89
CA THR A 65 -11.14 -0.76 10.63
C THR A 65 -11.29 -1.77 9.50
N LEU A 66 -10.43 -2.78 9.42
CA LEU A 66 -10.53 -3.85 8.42
C LEU A 66 -11.84 -4.62 8.56
N GLN A 67 -12.21 -5.00 9.79
CA GLN A 67 -13.46 -5.72 10.05
C GLN A 67 -14.67 -4.90 9.57
N ARG A 68 -14.68 -3.59 9.83
CA ARG A 68 -15.74 -2.71 9.36
C ARG A 68 -15.76 -2.58 7.84
N LEU A 69 -14.61 -2.47 7.19
CA LEU A 69 -14.50 -2.39 5.73
C LEU A 69 -14.99 -3.67 5.06
N ALA A 70 -14.62 -4.84 5.58
CA ALA A 70 -15.10 -6.13 5.08
C ALA A 70 -16.62 -6.27 5.22
N ALA A 71 -17.20 -5.85 6.36
CA ALA A 71 -18.66 -5.85 6.55
C ALA A 71 -19.38 -4.93 5.54
N LEU A 72 -18.81 -3.76 5.24
CA LEU A 72 -19.35 -2.85 4.24
C LEU A 72 -19.20 -3.40 2.81
N LYS A 73 -18.06 -4.02 2.47
CA LYS A 73 -17.85 -4.70 1.18
C LYS A 73 -18.90 -5.79 0.97
N ALA A 74 -19.15 -6.63 1.98
CA ALA A 74 -20.18 -7.67 1.93
C ALA A 74 -21.60 -7.10 1.76
N GLN A 75 -21.89 -5.93 2.35
CA GLN A 75 -23.21 -5.29 2.24
C GLN A 75 -23.45 -4.64 0.86
N TYR A 76 -22.42 -4.00 0.30
CA TYR A 76 -22.57 -3.11 -0.85
C TYR A 76 -21.94 -3.62 -2.15
N ASP A 77 -21.01 -4.56 -2.09
CA ASP A 77 -20.36 -5.20 -3.24
C ASP A 77 -20.15 -6.72 -3.00
N PRO A 78 -21.23 -7.48 -2.75
CA PRO A 78 -21.16 -8.91 -2.43
C PRO A 78 -20.60 -9.76 -3.58
N ASP A 79 -20.75 -9.31 -4.82
CA ASP A 79 -20.27 -10.01 -6.02
C ASP A 79 -18.86 -9.58 -6.44
N HIS A 80 -18.18 -8.76 -5.63
CA HIS A 80 -16.84 -8.24 -5.91
C HIS A 80 -16.71 -7.58 -7.31
N LEU A 81 -17.69 -6.77 -7.69
CA LEU A 81 -17.63 -5.98 -8.92
C LEU A 81 -16.52 -4.91 -8.84
N LEU A 82 -16.16 -4.48 -7.63
CA LEU A 82 -15.10 -3.50 -7.35
C LEU A 82 -13.89 -4.17 -6.66
N ASP A 83 -13.11 -4.95 -7.41
CA ASP A 83 -12.02 -5.79 -6.86
C ASP A 83 -10.60 -5.44 -7.34
N TYR A 84 -10.46 -4.40 -8.18
CA TYR A 84 -9.15 -3.99 -8.73
C TYR A 84 -8.33 -3.09 -7.79
N SER A 85 -8.86 -2.79 -6.60
CA SER A 85 -8.22 -1.97 -5.58
C SER A 85 -7.63 -2.88 -4.49
N TYR A 86 -8.00 -2.64 -3.24
CA TYR A 86 -7.58 -3.41 -2.07
C TYR A 86 -8.50 -4.61 -1.84
N GLN A 87 -7.91 -5.69 -1.33
CA GLN A 87 -8.66 -6.86 -0.89
C GLN A 87 -8.93 -6.74 0.63
N PHE A 88 -10.20 -6.87 1.01
CA PHE A 88 -10.69 -6.85 2.39
C PHE A 88 -11.59 -8.06 2.62
#